data_AF-A0AAD4DWD8-F1
#
_entry.id   AF-A0AAD4DWD8-F1
#
_cell.length_a   1.000
_cell.length_b   1.000
_cell.length_c   1.000
_cell.angle_alpha   90.00
_cell.angle_beta   90.00
_cell.angle_gamma   90.00
#
_symmetry.space_group_name_H-M   'P 1'
#
loop_
_entity.id
_entity.type
_entity.pdbx_description
1 polymer ?
#
loop_
_entity_poly.entity_id
_entity_poly.type
_entity_poly.pdbx_seq_one_letter_code
_entity_poly.pdbx_strand_id
1 'polypeptide(L)'
;MDVEVFTHTVPPGEEAFDLSHAGGEHEAFEDLAHQLADLTGYHHIDPRIRGERIDTQTAHWGLQIDRLIDAYLNYRSRDSGDGMPDISDQVLSGVDASFSINEIELIDTFSKSETCSHLRPLPSHQYPNETLIYYGYIGCAPMYPSVAISLRTLAAYRQSHRTCPRFSIQSQCKTLCYLHDIPYRPYLKMQFSAAYDIFLEILHRINQHLRQALKRDTVNWRMLNTCPACFYKLDDEPALNFEWLVSIDGNNSLKRWNSSIYGTTARSDSRTAHSDYWIYADAVDKFENEVKSRQTDLRNDDDWEDEPTDPDHPGAFTCINRWRNTGPDSRKKMFAVFQESGIFIASCRHRFVLLVCDMI
;
A
#
# COMPACT_ATOMS: atom_id res chain seq x y z
N MET A 1 12.28 0.78 50.67
CA MET A 1 10.89 1.25 50.63
C MET A 1 10.98 2.60 49.93
N ASP A 2 10.65 2.74 48.65
CA ASP A 2 9.61 2.04 47.90
C ASP A 2 9.94 1.84 46.41
N VAL A 3 9.17 0.91 45.87
CA VAL A 3 9.27 0.24 44.57
C VAL A 3 8.70 1.11 43.44
N GLU A 4 9.26 0.89 42.24
CA GLU A 4 8.88 1.35 40.91
C GLU A 4 7.37 1.53 40.65
N VAL A 5 7.05 2.59 39.89
CA VAL A 5 6.02 2.56 38.84
C VAL A 5 6.54 3.35 37.64
N PHE A 6 7.39 2.74 36.82
CA PHE A 6 7.56 3.19 35.45
C PHE A 6 6.33 2.76 34.66
N THR A 7 5.55 3.72 34.20
CA THR A 7 4.45 3.48 33.27
C THR A 7 5.01 2.80 32.02
N HIS A 8 4.42 1.67 31.65
CA HIS A 8 4.75 0.89 30.46
C HIS A 8 4.85 1.80 29.22
N THR A 9 6.06 2.15 28.80
CA THR A 9 6.31 2.70 27.48
C THR A 9 6.22 1.56 26.48
N VAL A 10 5.11 1.52 25.75
CA VAL A 10 4.85 0.58 24.65
C VAL A 10 5.97 0.70 23.60
N PRO A 11 6.52 -0.42 23.10
CA PRO A 11 7.61 -0.39 22.14
C PRO A 11 7.22 0.29 20.81
N PRO A 12 8.18 0.94 20.12
CA PRO A 12 7.89 1.65 18.87
C PRO A 12 7.37 0.68 17.80
N GLY A 13 6.14 0.92 17.31
CA GLY A 13 5.45 0.07 16.33
C GLY A 13 4.14 -0.56 16.83
N GLU A 14 3.84 -0.47 18.13
CA GLU A 14 2.56 -0.89 18.72
C GLU A 14 1.64 0.29 19.08
N GLU A 15 2.02 1.52 18.72
CA GLU A 15 1.30 2.78 19.00
C GLU A 15 -0.10 2.87 18.38
N ALA A 16 -0.46 1.93 17.49
CA ALA A 16 -1.78 1.83 16.87
C ALA A 16 -2.67 0.73 17.48
N PHE A 17 -2.17 -0.04 18.46
CA PHE A 17 -2.96 -1.06 19.14
C PHE A 17 -3.94 -0.45 20.15
N ASP A 18 -3.60 0.72 20.71
CA ASP A 18 -4.45 1.43 21.67
C ASP A 18 -5.51 2.31 20.99
N LEU A 19 -5.35 2.68 19.71
CA LEU A 19 -6.39 3.33 18.90
C LEU A 19 -7.39 2.29 18.36
N SER A 20 -7.92 1.48 19.26
CA SER A 20 -9.09 0.67 18.98
C SER A 20 -10.31 1.58 19.13
N HIS A 21 -11.15 1.63 18.10
CA HIS A 21 -12.45 2.32 18.14
C HIS A 21 -13.39 1.84 19.27
N ALA A 22 -12.99 0.85 20.07
CA ALA A 22 -13.73 0.38 21.25
C ALA A 22 -13.46 1.20 22.51
N GLY A 23 -12.47 2.09 22.53
CA GLY A 23 -12.31 3.11 23.57
C GLY A 23 -12.97 4.39 23.10
N GLY A 24 -13.96 4.93 23.82
CA GLY A 24 -14.62 6.23 23.53
C GLY A 24 -13.71 7.46 23.59
N GLU A 25 -12.40 7.30 23.40
CA GLU A 25 -11.42 8.39 23.37
C GLU A 25 -11.63 9.33 22.17
N HIS A 26 -12.20 8.84 21.07
CA HIS A 26 -12.65 9.70 19.96
C HIS A 26 -13.81 10.61 20.38
N GLU A 27 -14.72 10.14 21.24
CA GLU A 27 -15.80 10.95 21.80
C GLU A 27 -15.24 12.02 22.75
N ALA A 28 -14.21 11.69 23.54
CA ALA A 28 -13.52 12.67 24.38
C ALA A 28 -12.80 13.78 23.57
N PHE A 29 -12.26 13.45 22.39
CA PHE A 29 -11.70 14.44 21.47
C PHE A 29 -12.78 15.28 20.79
N GLU A 30 -13.92 14.70 20.43
CA GLU A 30 -15.08 15.42 19.91
C GLU A 30 -15.68 16.35 20.96
N ASP A 31 -15.84 15.89 22.20
CA ASP A 31 -16.31 16.71 23.33
C ASP A 31 -15.36 17.86 23.63
N LEU A 32 -14.04 17.64 23.60
CA LEU A 32 -13.05 18.70 23.76
C LEU A 32 -13.10 19.70 22.60
N ALA A 33 -13.29 19.22 21.37
CA ALA A 33 -13.45 20.07 20.19
C ALA A 33 -14.75 20.88 20.24
N HIS A 34 -15.84 20.31 20.74
CA HIS A 34 -17.11 20.99 20.99
C HIS A 34 -16.98 22.06 22.08
N GLN A 35 -16.32 21.75 23.20
CA GLN A 35 -16.06 22.73 24.26
C GLN A 35 -15.18 23.89 23.77
N LEU A 36 -14.18 23.62 22.94
CA LEU A 36 -13.35 24.66 22.31
C LEU A 36 -14.11 25.47 21.26
N ALA A 37 -15.02 24.84 20.50
CA ALA A 37 -15.88 25.53 19.54
C ALA A 37 -16.90 26.45 20.24
N ASP A 38 -17.45 26.01 21.38
CA ASP A 38 -18.34 26.82 22.23
C ASP A 38 -17.61 28.03 22.84
N LEU A 39 -16.34 27.85 23.24
CA LEU A 39 -15.50 28.92 23.76
C LEU A 39 -15.06 29.95 22.69
N THR A 40 -14.89 29.51 21.45
CA THR A 40 -14.37 30.36 20.35
C THR A 40 -15.46 30.92 19.44
N GLY A 41 -16.70 30.41 19.53
CA GLY A 41 -17.85 30.86 18.72
C GLY A 41 -17.81 30.44 17.25
N TYR A 42 -16.81 29.66 16.84
CA TYR A 42 -16.65 29.17 15.48
C TYR A 42 -16.74 27.64 15.45
N HIS A 43 -17.89 27.13 15.03
CA HIS A 43 -18.07 25.71 14.76
C HIS A 43 -17.68 25.43 13.30
N HIS A 44 -16.46 24.95 13.05
CA HIS A 44 -16.12 24.44 11.71
C HIS A 44 -16.73 23.06 11.54
N ILE A 45 -17.96 23.02 11.05
CA ILE A 45 -18.62 21.78 10.64
C ILE A 45 -18.22 21.54 9.19
N ASP A 46 -17.34 20.56 8.94
CA ASP A 46 -17.09 20.07 7.58
C ASP A 46 -18.17 19.05 7.24
N PRO A 47 -19.17 19.39 6.38
CA PRO A 47 -20.25 18.47 6.05
C PRO A 47 -19.79 17.33 5.12
N ARG A 48 -18.55 17.39 4.61
CA ARG A 48 -18.04 16.42 3.63
C ARG A 48 -17.61 15.15 4.34
N ILE A 49 -18.12 14.02 3.85
CA ILE A 49 -17.73 12.71 4.37
C ILE A 49 -16.28 12.44 3.94
N ARG A 50 -15.47 11.80 4.80
CA ARG A 50 -14.07 11.47 4.49
C ARG A 50 -13.90 10.78 3.12
N GLY A 51 -14.87 9.95 2.72
CA GLY A 51 -14.92 9.32 1.39
C GLY A 51 -14.96 10.33 0.26
N GLU A 52 -15.90 11.29 0.30
CA GLU A 52 -16.04 12.33 -0.73
C GLU A 52 -14.75 13.15 -0.92
N ARG A 53 -14.01 13.40 0.18
CA ARG A 53 -12.72 14.10 0.10
C ARG A 53 -11.67 13.27 -0.65
N ILE A 54 -11.58 11.98 -0.37
CA ILE A 54 -10.64 11.06 -1.03
C ILE A 54 -11.02 10.89 -2.50
N ASP A 55 -12.30 10.73 -2.80
CA ASP A 55 -12.80 10.57 -4.18
C ASP A 55 -12.57 11.83 -5.00
N THR A 56 -12.86 13.00 -4.45
CA THR A 56 -12.58 14.29 -5.09
C THR A 56 -11.09 14.48 -5.35
N GLN A 57 -10.24 14.15 -4.36
CA GLN A 57 -8.79 14.22 -4.51
C GLN A 57 -8.30 13.27 -5.60
N THR A 58 -8.81 12.04 -5.62
CA THR A 58 -8.50 11.03 -6.64
C THR A 58 -8.93 11.48 -8.03
N ALA A 59 -10.12 12.06 -8.16
CA ALA A 59 -10.61 12.62 -9.41
C ALA A 59 -9.72 13.77 -9.91
N HIS A 60 -9.33 14.70 -9.03
CA HIS A 60 -8.44 15.81 -9.38
C HIS A 60 -7.02 15.35 -9.77
N TRP A 61 -6.51 14.28 -9.14
CA TRP A 61 -5.28 13.63 -9.60
C TRP A 61 -5.45 12.97 -10.97
N GLY A 62 -6.59 12.32 -11.19
CA GLY A 62 -6.93 11.71 -12.48
C GLY A 62 -6.96 12.71 -13.64
N LEU A 63 -7.39 13.96 -13.41
CA LEU A 63 -7.41 15.01 -14.44
C LEU A 63 -6.01 15.42 -14.93
N GLN A 64 -4.99 15.27 -14.09
CA GLN A 64 -3.63 15.74 -14.39
C GLN A 64 -2.64 14.60 -14.63
N ILE A 65 -2.98 13.34 -14.33
CA ILE A 65 -2.03 12.22 -14.29
C ILE A 65 -1.23 12.05 -15.58
N ASP A 66 -1.88 12.15 -16.74
CA ASP A 66 -1.22 11.99 -18.05
C ASP A 66 -0.14 13.07 -18.26
N ARG A 67 -0.42 14.29 -17.81
CA ARG A 67 0.53 15.41 -17.87
C ARG A 67 1.67 15.23 -16.88
N LEU A 68 1.39 14.68 -15.70
CA LEU A 68 2.42 14.40 -14.69
C LEU A 68 3.37 13.28 -15.15
N ILE A 69 2.91 12.31 -15.94
CA ILE A 69 3.76 11.29 -16.56
C ILE A 69 4.78 11.94 -17.49
N ASP A 70 4.31 12.79 -18.40
CA ASP A 70 5.18 13.51 -19.34
C ASP A 70 6.17 14.42 -18.61
N ALA A 71 5.69 15.16 -17.60
CA ALA A 71 6.53 15.99 -16.75
C ALA A 71 7.60 15.15 -16.03
N TYR A 72 7.24 13.95 -15.52
CA TYR A 72 8.19 13.07 -14.84
C TYR A 72 9.25 12.53 -15.79
N LEU A 73 8.87 12.11 -17.00
CA LEU A 73 9.83 11.67 -18.02
C LEU A 73 10.78 12.80 -18.42
N ASN A 74 10.26 14.02 -18.59
CA ASN A 74 11.08 15.21 -18.84
C ASN A 74 12.05 15.48 -17.67
N TYR A 75 11.57 15.43 -16.43
CA TYR A 75 12.41 15.52 -15.23
C TYR A 75 13.54 14.49 -15.25
N ARG A 76 13.24 13.21 -15.53
CA ARG A 76 14.26 12.15 -15.60
C ARG A 76 15.29 12.36 -16.71
N SER A 77 14.89 12.96 -17.83
CA SER A 77 15.81 13.28 -18.93
C SER A 77 16.81 14.39 -18.60
N ARG A 78 16.49 15.21 -17.59
CA ARG A 78 17.32 16.33 -17.11
C ARG A 78 18.06 16.03 -15.79
N ASP A 79 18.02 14.79 -15.32
CA ASP A 79 18.67 14.40 -14.07
C ASP A 79 20.18 14.69 -14.14
N SER A 80 20.65 15.55 -13.22
CA SER A 80 22.05 15.98 -13.15
C SER A 80 22.97 14.97 -12.45
N GLY A 81 22.40 13.84 -11.99
CA GLY A 81 23.11 12.71 -11.36
C GLY A 81 22.93 12.64 -9.85
N ASP A 82 22.47 13.71 -9.21
CA ASP A 82 22.13 13.77 -7.77
C ASP A 82 20.62 13.56 -7.48
N GLY A 83 19.85 13.25 -8.53
CA GLY A 83 18.39 13.13 -8.45
C GLY A 83 17.65 14.46 -8.47
N MET A 84 18.31 15.58 -8.82
CA MET A 84 17.66 16.85 -9.13
C MET A 84 17.85 17.20 -10.61
N PRO A 85 16.87 17.87 -11.23
CA PRO A 85 16.96 18.22 -12.63
C PRO A 85 17.87 19.43 -12.82
N ASP A 86 18.60 19.45 -13.94
CA ASP A 86 19.20 20.68 -14.42
C ASP A 86 18.10 21.64 -14.93
N ILE A 87 18.13 22.88 -14.44
CA ILE A 87 17.15 23.91 -14.75
C ILE A 87 17.88 24.99 -15.54
N SER A 88 17.77 24.94 -16.87
CA SER A 88 18.36 25.98 -17.70
C SER A 88 17.53 27.27 -17.61
N ASP A 89 18.13 28.36 -17.11
CA ASP A 89 17.52 29.69 -17.03
C ASP A 89 17.09 30.26 -18.41
N GLN A 90 17.64 29.73 -19.49
CA GLN A 90 17.36 30.17 -20.87
C GLN A 90 15.93 29.87 -21.34
N VAL A 91 15.27 28.83 -20.78
CA VAL A 91 13.87 28.50 -21.10
C VAL A 91 12.90 29.41 -20.34
N LEU A 92 13.33 29.94 -19.19
CA LEU A 92 12.54 30.79 -18.32
C LEU A 92 12.58 32.28 -18.71
N SER A 93 13.41 32.65 -19.70
CA SER A 93 13.70 34.06 -20.06
C SER A 93 12.60 34.73 -20.91
N GLY A 94 11.55 34.00 -21.28
CA GLY A 94 10.43 34.50 -22.10
C GLY A 94 9.04 34.25 -21.52
N VAL A 95 8.96 33.84 -20.24
CA VAL A 95 7.70 33.49 -19.59
C VAL A 95 7.25 34.59 -18.64
N ASP A 96 5.97 34.98 -18.75
CA ASP A 96 5.36 36.03 -17.93
C ASP A 96 5.46 35.68 -16.43
N ALA A 97 6.07 36.57 -15.64
CA ALA A 97 6.30 36.37 -14.21
C ALA A 97 5.02 36.46 -13.35
N SER A 98 3.87 36.75 -13.97
CA SER A 98 2.59 37.00 -13.30
C SER A 98 1.95 35.75 -12.68
N PHE A 99 2.38 34.54 -13.07
CA PHE A 99 1.85 33.26 -12.56
C PHE A 99 2.92 32.45 -11.82
N SER A 100 3.68 33.09 -10.94
CA SER A 100 4.63 32.36 -10.06
C SER A 100 3.86 31.56 -9.00
N ILE A 101 4.25 30.30 -8.80
CA ILE A 101 3.77 29.53 -7.65
C ILE A 101 4.59 30.00 -6.44
N ASN A 102 3.94 30.72 -5.55
CA ASN A 102 4.55 31.29 -4.35
C ASN A 102 4.16 30.45 -3.12
N GLU A 103 4.97 30.51 -2.06
CA GLU A 103 4.64 29.98 -0.72
C GLU A 103 4.45 28.46 -0.62
N ILE A 104 5.20 27.68 -1.39
CA ILE A 104 5.25 26.21 -1.21
C ILE A 104 6.46 25.83 -0.35
N GLU A 105 6.20 25.07 0.71
CA GLU A 105 7.25 24.43 1.49
C GLU A 105 7.83 23.24 0.72
N LEU A 106 9.12 23.32 0.37
CA LEU A 106 9.83 22.27 -0.35
C LEU A 106 10.58 21.37 0.64
N ILE A 107 10.24 20.09 0.66
CA ILE A 107 10.88 19.10 1.53
C ILE A 107 11.79 18.21 0.69
N ASP A 108 13.06 18.15 1.05
CA ASP A 108 14.07 17.36 0.37
C ASP A 108 15.06 16.76 1.37
N THR A 109 15.59 15.57 1.13
CA THR A 109 16.49 14.87 2.07
C THR A 109 17.78 15.64 2.37
N PHE A 110 18.29 16.41 1.40
CA PHE A 110 19.63 17.04 1.50
C PHE A 110 19.55 18.54 1.75
N SER A 111 18.54 19.20 1.20
CA SER A 111 18.38 20.65 1.33
C SER A 111 17.41 20.98 2.46
N LYS A 112 17.81 21.89 3.34
CA LYS A 112 16.89 22.45 4.34
C LYS A 112 15.76 23.18 3.63
N SER A 113 14.53 22.99 4.11
CA SER A 113 13.32 23.64 3.60
C SER A 113 13.53 25.15 3.49
N GLU A 114 13.85 25.62 2.29
CA GLU A 114 13.75 27.02 1.92
C GLU A 114 12.38 27.14 1.24
N THR A 115 11.51 27.97 1.80
CA THR A 115 10.30 28.39 1.09
C THR A 115 10.77 29.01 -0.22
N CYS A 116 10.58 28.28 -1.33
CA CYS A 116 11.01 28.79 -2.62
C CYS A 116 10.06 29.91 -3.00
N SER A 117 10.62 31.11 -3.15
CA SER A 117 9.80 32.31 -3.38
C SER A 117 9.25 32.37 -4.81
N HIS A 118 9.86 31.70 -5.80
CA HIS A 118 9.43 31.81 -7.21
C HIS A 118 9.72 30.56 -8.05
N LEU A 119 8.78 29.60 -8.08
CA LEU A 119 8.75 28.56 -9.11
C LEU A 119 7.95 29.08 -10.32
N ARG A 120 8.60 29.12 -11.50
CA ARG A 120 7.98 29.65 -12.72
C ARG A 120 7.38 28.52 -13.55
N PRO A 121 6.06 28.53 -13.83
CA PRO A 121 5.47 27.54 -14.73
C PRO A 121 5.99 27.74 -16.15
N LEU A 122 6.11 26.64 -16.91
CA LEU A 122 6.28 26.74 -18.36
C LEU A 122 4.94 27.12 -19.00
N PRO A 123 4.93 27.75 -20.20
CA PRO A 123 3.69 28.08 -20.90
C PRO A 123 2.79 26.87 -21.20
N SER A 124 3.36 25.67 -21.24
CA SER A 124 2.64 24.42 -21.44
C SER A 124 1.99 23.88 -20.16
N HIS A 125 2.42 24.30 -18.97
CA HIS A 125 1.91 23.77 -17.71
C HIS A 125 0.50 24.31 -17.42
N GLN A 126 -0.41 23.42 -17.10
CA GLN A 126 -1.79 23.75 -16.74
C GLN A 126 -2.04 23.58 -15.23
N TYR A 127 -1.29 22.69 -14.59
CA TYR A 127 -1.39 22.38 -13.18
C TYR A 127 -0.11 22.73 -12.42
N PRO A 128 -0.21 23.09 -11.12
CA PRO A 128 0.96 23.41 -10.30
C PRO A 128 1.91 22.23 -10.16
N ASN A 129 1.39 20.99 -10.15
CA ASN A 129 2.22 19.80 -10.01
C ASN A 129 3.09 19.50 -11.25
N GLU A 130 2.70 19.93 -12.46
CA GLU A 130 3.59 19.86 -13.64
C GLU A 130 4.83 20.73 -13.41
N THR A 131 4.60 21.95 -12.89
CA THR A 131 5.67 22.87 -12.52
C THR A 131 6.52 22.28 -11.40
N LEU A 132 5.92 21.77 -10.33
CA LEU A 132 6.68 21.15 -9.24
C LEU A 132 7.55 20.01 -9.75
N ILE A 133 7.03 19.11 -10.59
CA ILE A 133 7.80 17.99 -11.16
C ILE A 133 8.94 18.51 -12.03
N TYR A 134 8.69 19.58 -12.81
CA TYR A 134 9.74 20.21 -13.61
C TYR A 134 10.94 20.65 -12.75
N TYR A 135 10.70 21.07 -11.51
CA TYR A 135 11.71 21.43 -10.52
C TYR A 135 12.17 20.26 -9.62
N GLY A 136 11.67 19.04 -9.83
CA GLY A 136 12.07 17.84 -9.07
C GLY A 136 11.21 17.54 -7.84
N TYR A 137 10.03 18.15 -7.70
CA TYR A 137 9.12 17.98 -6.55
C TYR A 137 7.74 17.50 -6.98
N ILE A 138 6.95 17.00 -6.03
CA ILE A 138 5.52 16.73 -6.24
C ILE A 138 4.71 17.22 -5.05
N GLY A 139 3.61 17.91 -5.32
CA GLY A 139 2.74 18.47 -4.29
C GLY A 139 2.00 17.40 -3.50
N CYS A 140 1.70 17.71 -2.24
CA CYS A 140 0.88 16.84 -1.39
C CYS A 140 -0.63 16.98 -1.66
N ALA A 141 -1.01 17.85 -2.60
CA ALA A 141 -2.39 18.10 -3.03
C ALA A 141 -2.46 18.37 -4.55
N PRO A 142 -3.54 17.98 -5.24
CA PRO A 142 -3.65 18.06 -6.69
C PRO A 142 -3.80 19.49 -7.23
N MET A 143 -4.53 20.36 -6.53
CA MET A 143 -4.93 21.69 -7.04
C MET A 143 -4.20 22.85 -6.37
N TYR A 144 -4.03 22.77 -5.04
CA TYR A 144 -3.45 23.85 -4.23
C TYR A 144 -2.42 23.26 -3.27
N PRO A 145 -1.25 22.82 -3.77
CA PRO A 145 -0.20 22.29 -2.91
C PRO A 145 0.43 23.41 -2.08
N SER A 146 0.42 23.25 -0.75
CA SER A 146 1.19 24.10 0.18
C SER A 146 2.53 23.49 0.58
N VAL A 147 2.67 22.18 0.40
CA VAL A 147 3.88 21.41 0.67
C VAL A 147 4.15 20.51 -0.53
N ALA A 148 5.40 20.45 -0.94
CA ALA A 148 5.86 19.54 -1.99
C ALA A 148 7.11 18.78 -1.53
N ILE A 149 7.20 17.52 -1.93
CA ILE A 149 8.28 16.61 -1.53
C ILE A 149 9.09 16.28 -2.77
N SER A 150 10.42 16.27 -2.63
CA SER A 150 11.29 15.97 -3.77
C SER A 150 11.09 14.53 -4.24
N LEU A 151 11.12 14.36 -5.56
CA LEU A 151 10.99 13.06 -6.20
C LEU A 151 12.15 12.13 -5.80
N ARG A 152 13.34 12.67 -5.53
CA ARG A 152 14.47 11.90 -5.01
C ARG A 152 14.25 11.40 -3.59
N THR A 153 13.64 12.20 -2.70
CA THR A 153 13.28 11.75 -1.34
C THR A 153 12.27 10.61 -1.40
N LEU A 154 11.24 10.73 -2.25
CA LEU A 154 10.24 9.66 -2.44
C LEU A 154 10.87 8.41 -3.06
N ALA A 155 11.78 8.57 -4.02
CA ALA A 155 12.51 7.45 -4.62
C ALA A 155 13.43 6.75 -3.61
N ALA A 156 14.13 7.50 -2.76
CA ALA A 156 14.96 6.96 -1.69
C ALA A 156 14.12 6.17 -0.68
N TYR A 157 13.01 6.75 -0.21
CA TYR A 157 12.06 6.06 0.67
C TYR A 157 11.55 4.76 0.05
N ARG A 158 11.19 4.76 -1.23
CA ARG A 158 10.74 3.56 -1.94
C ARG A 158 11.78 2.43 -1.89
N GLN A 159 13.07 2.73 -2.03
CA GLN A 159 14.11 1.70 -1.95
C GLN A 159 14.35 1.24 -0.50
N SER A 160 14.40 2.16 0.45
CA SER A 160 14.54 1.83 1.88
C SER A 160 13.39 0.96 2.39
N HIS A 161 12.16 1.25 1.98
CA HIS A 161 10.98 0.48 2.37
C HIS A 161 10.96 -0.92 1.71
N ARG A 162 11.54 -1.08 0.51
CA ARG A 162 11.67 -2.39 -0.15
C ARG A 162 12.63 -3.32 0.58
N THR A 163 13.74 -2.79 1.10
CA THR A 163 14.73 -3.58 1.84
C THR A 163 14.32 -3.77 3.30
N CYS A 164 13.61 -2.81 3.88
CA CYS A 164 13.08 -2.88 5.24
C CYS A 164 11.62 -2.42 5.28
N PRO A 165 10.65 -3.35 5.10
CA PRO A 165 9.22 -3.01 5.17
C PRO A 165 8.76 -2.46 6.52
N ARG A 166 9.57 -2.63 7.58
CA ARG A 166 9.32 -2.03 8.91
C ARG A 166 9.62 -0.52 8.96
N PHE A 167 10.34 0.01 7.96
CA PHE A 167 10.68 1.42 7.90
C PHE A 167 9.49 2.26 7.41
N SER A 168 8.60 2.59 8.33
CA SER A 168 7.33 3.26 8.05
C SER A 168 7.49 4.68 7.48
N ILE A 169 6.43 5.22 6.86
CA ILE A 169 6.35 6.63 6.45
C ILE A 169 6.60 7.57 7.64
N GLN A 170 6.10 7.22 8.83
CA GLN A 170 6.31 8.01 10.05
C GLN A 170 7.78 8.04 10.44
N SER A 171 8.48 6.91 10.35
CA SER A 171 9.92 6.81 10.57
C SER A 171 10.68 7.69 9.58
N GLN A 172 10.34 7.62 8.28
CA GLN A 172 10.93 8.48 7.25
C GLN A 172 10.69 9.98 7.53
N CYS A 173 9.48 10.37 7.90
CA CYS A 173 9.16 11.77 8.21
C CYS A 173 9.94 12.25 9.43
N LYS A 174 10.05 11.44 10.49
CA LYS A 174 10.90 11.75 11.65
C LYS A 174 12.37 11.88 11.24
N THR A 175 12.88 10.97 10.39
CA THR A 175 14.24 11.05 9.85
C THR A 175 14.47 12.37 9.11
N LEU A 176 13.56 12.78 8.23
CA LEU A 176 13.64 14.09 7.55
C LEU A 176 13.67 15.24 8.55
N CYS A 177 12.76 15.24 9.54
CA CYS A 177 12.73 16.26 10.59
C CYS A 177 14.06 16.34 11.36
N TYR A 178 14.64 15.20 11.75
CA TYR A 178 15.94 15.15 12.42
C TYR A 178 17.09 15.59 11.51
N LEU A 179 17.08 15.26 10.21
CA LEU A 179 18.09 15.71 9.25
C LEU A 179 18.11 17.24 9.06
N HIS A 180 16.97 17.91 9.27
CA HIS A 180 16.85 19.36 9.10
C HIS A 180 16.82 20.16 10.42
N ASP A 181 16.98 19.48 11.56
CA ASP A 181 16.85 20.07 12.89
C ASP A 181 15.49 20.76 13.15
N ILE A 182 14.39 20.12 12.71
CA ILE A 182 13.02 20.61 12.86
C ILE A 182 12.20 19.62 13.70
N PRO A 183 11.31 20.07 14.59
CA PRO A 183 10.42 19.18 15.33
C PRO A 183 9.43 18.45 14.40
N TYR A 184 9.22 17.16 14.65
CA TYR A 184 8.24 16.37 13.90
C TYR A 184 6.82 16.90 14.14
N ARG A 185 6.08 17.10 13.04
CA ARG A 185 4.68 17.50 13.07
C ARG A 185 3.81 16.36 12.52
N PRO A 186 2.75 15.91 13.22
CA PRO A 186 1.97 14.73 12.81
C PRO A 186 1.39 14.79 11.40
N TYR A 187 1.02 15.99 10.92
CA TYR A 187 0.43 16.15 9.59
C TYR A 187 1.41 15.87 8.44
N LEU A 188 2.72 15.92 8.69
CA LEU A 188 3.74 15.62 7.67
C LEU A 188 3.61 14.17 7.17
N LYS A 189 3.20 13.23 8.04
CA LYS A 189 2.93 11.85 7.65
C LYS A 189 1.83 11.75 6.59
N MET A 190 0.76 12.52 6.74
CA MET A 190 -0.34 12.53 5.76
C MET A 190 0.08 13.16 4.45
N GLN A 191 0.81 14.28 4.52
CA GLN A 191 1.37 14.96 3.35
C GLN A 191 2.33 14.04 2.58
N PHE A 192 3.23 13.37 3.28
CA PHE A 192 4.15 12.40 2.70
C PHE A 192 3.42 11.22 2.07
N SER A 193 2.42 10.65 2.74
CA SER A 193 1.61 9.58 2.18
C SER A 193 0.92 10.02 0.88
N ALA A 194 0.29 11.20 0.86
CA ALA A 194 -0.40 11.72 -0.31
C ALA A 194 0.54 11.94 -1.50
N ALA A 195 1.72 12.53 -1.27
CA ALA A 195 2.74 12.70 -2.29
C ALA A 195 3.33 11.37 -2.77
N TYR A 196 3.50 10.40 -1.86
CA TYR A 196 4.02 9.08 -2.19
C TYR A 196 3.03 8.25 -3.02
N ASP A 197 1.73 8.32 -2.72
CA ASP A 197 0.68 7.63 -3.48
C ASP A 197 0.66 8.10 -4.94
N ILE A 198 0.66 9.42 -5.19
CA ILE A 198 0.70 9.95 -6.56
C ILE A 198 2.03 9.63 -7.27
N PHE A 199 3.16 9.65 -6.54
CA PHE A 199 4.44 9.25 -7.08
C PHE A 199 4.45 7.78 -7.53
N LEU A 200 3.87 6.88 -6.74
CA LEU A 200 3.72 5.48 -7.11
C LEU A 200 2.79 5.30 -8.30
N GLU A 201 1.70 6.08 -8.39
CA GLU A 201 0.78 6.05 -9.53
C GLU A 201 1.45 6.51 -10.83
N ILE A 202 2.22 7.61 -10.80
CA ILE A 202 3.02 8.07 -11.95
C ILE A 202 3.96 6.95 -12.42
N LEU A 203 4.69 6.33 -11.48
CA LEU A 203 5.58 5.21 -11.80
C LEU A 203 4.82 3.99 -12.34
N HIS A 204 3.62 3.72 -11.84
CA HIS A 204 2.79 2.63 -12.33
C HIS A 204 2.39 2.85 -13.80
N ARG A 205 1.86 4.04 -14.12
CA ARG A 205 1.46 4.40 -15.48
C ARG A 205 2.63 4.41 -16.47
N ILE A 206 3.80 4.92 -16.04
CA ILE A 206 5.03 4.83 -16.83
C ILE A 206 5.38 3.36 -17.11
N ASN A 207 5.28 2.48 -16.11
CA ASN A 207 5.52 1.05 -16.34
C ASN A 207 4.51 0.44 -17.31
N GLN A 208 3.26 0.89 -17.33
CA GLN A 208 2.27 0.45 -18.33
C GLN A 208 2.67 0.92 -19.73
N HIS A 209 3.03 2.19 -19.90
CA HIS A 209 3.52 2.72 -21.20
C HIS A 209 4.77 1.98 -21.67
N LEU A 210 5.71 1.69 -20.77
CA LEU A 210 6.92 0.91 -21.08
C LEU A 210 6.57 -0.52 -21.51
N ARG A 211 5.60 -1.17 -20.84
CA ARG A 211 5.15 -2.51 -21.25
C ARG A 211 4.56 -2.48 -22.65
N GLN A 212 3.70 -1.51 -22.96
CA GLN A 212 3.12 -1.36 -24.31
C GLN A 212 4.21 -1.10 -25.36
N ALA A 213 5.13 -0.18 -25.10
CA ALA A 213 6.23 0.14 -26.01
C ALA A 213 7.13 -1.08 -26.29
N LEU A 214 7.33 -1.93 -25.28
CA LEU A 214 8.09 -3.18 -25.39
C LEU A 214 7.25 -4.38 -25.86
N LYS A 215 5.97 -4.19 -26.20
CA LYS A 215 5.01 -5.25 -26.58
C LYS A 215 4.86 -6.35 -25.53
N ARG A 216 4.82 -5.94 -24.26
CA ARG A 216 4.73 -6.77 -23.04
C ARG A 216 3.37 -6.65 -22.33
N ASP A 217 2.37 -6.19 -23.06
CA ASP A 217 1.00 -5.91 -22.61
C ASP A 217 -0.01 -6.95 -23.11
N THR A 218 0.45 -8.02 -23.76
CA THR A 218 -0.42 -9.12 -24.17
C THR A 218 -1.00 -9.86 -22.97
N VAL A 219 -2.14 -10.53 -23.17
CA VAL A 219 -2.79 -11.35 -22.13
C VAL A 219 -1.78 -12.35 -21.54
N ASN A 220 -1.71 -12.39 -20.21
CA ASN A 220 -0.80 -13.25 -19.44
C ASN A 220 0.69 -13.09 -19.77
N TRP A 221 1.11 -11.98 -20.39
CA TRP A 221 2.51 -11.76 -20.77
C TRP A 221 3.46 -11.96 -19.59
N ARG A 222 3.13 -11.36 -18.43
CA ARG A 222 3.93 -11.51 -17.22
C ARG A 222 4.03 -12.99 -16.85
N MET A 223 2.90 -13.68 -16.70
CA MET A 223 2.90 -15.09 -16.28
C MET A 223 3.77 -15.96 -17.18
N LEU A 224 3.71 -15.77 -18.50
CA LEU A 224 4.50 -16.49 -19.49
C LEU A 224 6.00 -16.10 -19.52
N ASN A 225 6.39 -14.99 -18.90
CA ASN A 225 7.76 -14.45 -18.98
C ASN A 225 8.35 -14.12 -17.60
N THR A 226 7.69 -14.47 -16.50
CA THR A 226 8.09 -14.05 -15.15
C THR A 226 9.42 -14.68 -14.75
N CYS A 227 9.55 -15.99 -14.98
CA CYS A 227 10.73 -16.75 -14.63
C CYS A 227 11.44 -17.24 -15.88
N PRO A 228 12.57 -16.61 -16.28
CA PRO A 228 13.34 -17.03 -17.44
C PRO A 228 13.67 -18.52 -17.39
N ALA A 229 14.09 -19.04 -16.24
CA ALA A 229 14.45 -20.44 -16.08
C ALA A 229 13.27 -21.44 -16.12
N CYS A 230 12.02 -20.97 -16.04
CA CYS A 230 10.84 -21.84 -16.20
C CYS A 230 10.21 -21.74 -17.59
N PHE A 231 10.30 -20.58 -18.25
CA PHE A 231 9.53 -20.32 -19.47
C PHE A 231 10.38 -20.10 -20.72
N TYR A 232 11.69 -19.86 -20.59
CA TYR A 232 12.58 -19.73 -21.72
C TYR A 232 13.16 -21.10 -22.10
N LYS A 233 12.56 -21.73 -23.11
CA LYS A 233 13.02 -23.02 -23.66
C LYS A 233 14.05 -22.83 -24.77
N LEU A 234 15.11 -23.63 -24.77
CA LEU A 234 16.11 -23.65 -25.85
C LEU A 234 15.69 -24.60 -26.97
N ASP A 235 16.15 -24.35 -28.20
CA ASP A 235 15.78 -25.16 -29.38
C ASP A 235 16.13 -26.66 -29.22
N ASP A 236 17.23 -26.95 -28.52
CA ASP A 236 17.74 -28.32 -28.30
C ASP A 236 17.36 -28.89 -26.91
N GLU A 237 16.44 -28.25 -26.18
CA GLU A 237 16.05 -28.71 -24.84
C GLU A 237 15.17 -29.98 -24.92
N PRO A 238 15.52 -31.07 -24.23
CA PRO A 238 14.70 -32.28 -24.25
C PRO A 238 13.34 -32.02 -23.59
N ALA A 239 12.28 -32.57 -24.17
CA ALA A 239 10.95 -32.49 -23.58
C ALA A 239 10.94 -33.13 -22.18
N LEU A 240 10.60 -32.34 -21.17
CA LEU A 240 10.45 -32.80 -19.80
C LEU A 240 9.05 -33.36 -19.58
N ASN A 241 8.94 -34.45 -18.81
CA ASN A 241 7.63 -34.98 -18.37
C ASN A 241 6.85 -33.96 -17.53
N PHE A 242 7.57 -33.11 -16.80
CA PHE A 242 7.03 -31.98 -16.03
C PHE A 242 7.86 -30.75 -16.36
N GLU A 243 7.24 -29.77 -17.03
CA GLU A 243 7.97 -28.59 -17.54
C GLU A 243 8.32 -27.57 -16.46
N TRP A 244 7.54 -27.52 -15.39
CA TRP A 244 7.71 -26.54 -14.32
C TRP A 244 7.13 -27.05 -13.00
N LEU A 245 7.73 -26.59 -11.90
CA LEU A 245 7.31 -26.91 -10.54
C LEU A 245 6.82 -25.63 -9.87
N VAL A 246 5.59 -25.72 -9.34
CA VAL A 246 4.93 -24.63 -8.63
C VAL A 246 4.73 -25.05 -7.18
N SER A 247 5.12 -24.16 -6.27
CA SER A 247 4.81 -24.24 -4.86
C SER A 247 3.68 -23.27 -4.55
N ILE A 248 2.66 -23.78 -3.89
CA ILE A 248 1.51 -23.02 -3.43
C ILE A 248 1.47 -23.04 -1.91
N ASP A 249 1.19 -21.89 -1.30
CA ASP A 249 1.06 -21.76 0.15
C ASP A 249 -0.01 -20.74 0.52
N GLY A 250 -0.71 -21.01 1.63
CA GLY A 250 -1.77 -20.17 2.18
C GLY A 250 -1.32 -19.50 3.47
N ASN A 251 -1.36 -18.18 3.50
CA ASN A 251 -1.07 -17.39 4.70
C ASN A 251 -2.35 -17.05 5.47
N ASN A 252 -2.68 -17.85 6.47
CA ASN A 252 -3.86 -17.71 7.33
C ASN A 252 -3.75 -16.64 8.43
N SER A 253 -2.67 -15.85 8.46
CA SER A 253 -2.47 -14.82 9.49
C SER A 253 -3.10 -13.47 9.11
N LEU A 254 -3.29 -13.23 7.82
CA LEU A 254 -3.82 -11.96 7.28
C LEU A 254 -5.34 -12.03 7.20
N LYS A 255 -6.00 -11.83 8.34
CA LYS A 255 -7.46 -11.91 8.43
C LYS A 255 -8.10 -10.53 8.37
N ARG A 256 -9.10 -10.37 7.51
CA ARG A 256 -9.97 -9.20 7.44
C ARG A 256 -11.32 -9.54 8.06
N TRP A 257 -11.70 -8.80 9.09
CA TRP A 257 -13.03 -8.91 9.70
C TRP A 257 -14.12 -8.46 8.73
N ASN A 258 -15.25 -9.15 8.77
CA ASN A 258 -16.44 -8.70 8.07
C ASN A 258 -16.99 -7.45 8.77
N SER A 259 -17.25 -6.38 8.01
CA SER A 259 -17.74 -5.10 8.57
C SER A 259 -19.08 -5.24 9.30
N SER A 260 -19.88 -6.25 8.94
CA SER A 260 -21.15 -6.58 9.60
C SER A 260 -20.98 -6.90 11.08
N ILE A 261 -19.81 -7.41 11.49
CA ILE A 261 -19.50 -7.72 12.89
C ILE A 261 -19.47 -6.46 13.77
N TYR A 262 -19.09 -5.32 13.20
CA TYR A 262 -19.03 -4.05 13.93
C TYR A 262 -20.33 -3.23 13.81
N GLY A 263 -21.39 -3.77 13.19
CA GLY A 263 -22.62 -3.01 12.92
C GLY A 263 -22.39 -1.84 11.96
N THR A 264 -21.27 -1.83 11.22
CA THR A 264 -20.92 -0.77 10.29
C THR A 264 -21.17 -1.22 8.85
N THR A 265 -21.64 -0.29 8.01
CA THR A 265 -21.70 -0.55 6.57
C THR A 265 -20.27 -0.57 6.03
N ALA A 266 -19.92 -1.61 5.26
CA ALA A 266 -18.64 -1.67 4.57
C ALA A 266 -18.45 -0.39 3.78
N ARG A 267 -17.32 0.30 3.99
CA ARG A 267 -16.95 1.42 3.12
C ARG A 267 -16.68 0.83 1.74
N SER A 268 -17.41 1.30 0.73
CA SER A 268 -17.14 0.91 -0.64
C SER A 268 -15.75 1.42 -1.01
N ASP A 269 -14.83 0.50 -1.30
CA ASP A 269 -13.54 0.80 -1.91
C ASP A 269 -13.62 0.40 -3.38
N SER A 270 -13.61 1.38 -4.27
CA SER A 270 -13.69 1.16 -5.72
C SER A 270 -12.36 0.73 -6.33
N ARG A 271 -11.27 0.74 -5.54
CA ARG A 271 -9.94 0.39 -6.01
C ARG A 271 -9.85 -1.12 -6.24
N THR A 272 -9.20 -1.49 -7.33
CA THR A 272 -8.92 -2.89 -7.69
C THR A 272 -7.42 -3.13 -7.69
N ALA A 273 -7.02 -4.39 -7.54
CA ALA A 273 -5.62 -4.75 -7.64
C ALA A 273 -5.08 -4.36 -9.03
N HIS A 274 -4.13 -3.42 -9.07
CA HIS A 274 -3.54 -2.91 -10.33
C HIS A 274 -2.57 -3.90 -11.01
N SER A 275 -2.40 -5.10 -10.45
CA SER A 275 -1.43 -6.09 -10.93
C SER A 275 -2.12 -7.36 -11.41
N ASP A 276 -1.60 -7.93 -12.49
CA ASP A 276 -1.98 -9.22 -13.05
C ASP A 276 -1.45 -10.42 -12.22
N TYR A 277 -0.95 -10.18 -11.01
CA TYR A 277 -0.71 -11.24 -10.03
C TYR A 277 -2.03 -11.72 -9.41
N TRP A 278 -3.00 -10.84 -9.25
CA TRP A 278 -4.17 -11.10 -8.42
C TRP A 278 -5.28 -11.76 -9.24
N ILE A 279 -5.79 -12.89 -8.75
CA ILE A 279 -6.94 -13.58 -9.32
C ILE A 279 -8.17 -13.14 -8.55
N TYR A 280 -9.18 -12.66 -9.28
CA TYR A 280 -10.44 -12.24 -8.69
C TYR A 280 -11.27 -13.42 -8.16
N ALA A 281 -12.04 -13.15 -7.09
CA ALA A 281 -12.89 -14.15 -6.45
C ALA A 281 -13.84 -14.84 -7.44
N ASP A 282 -14.46 -14.08 -8.35
CA ASP A 282 -15.35 -14.62 -9.39
C ASP A 282 -14.70 -15.65 -10.31
N ALA A 283 -13.38 -15.56 -10.52
CA ALA A 283 -12.62 -16.55 -11.27
C ALA A 283 -12.30 -17.79 -10.43
N VAL A 284 -12.10 -17.64 -9.12
CA VAL A 284 -11.82 -18.74 -8.17
C VAL A 284 -13.10 -19.51 -7.83
N ASP A 285 -14.22 -18.82 -7.63
CA ASP A 285 -15.51 -19.38 -7.18
C ASP A 285 -16.05 -20.45 -8.14
N LYS A 286 -15.65 -20.39 -9.41
CA LYS A 286 -15.97 -21.41 -10.43
C LYS A 286 -15.50 -22.81 -10.04
N PHE A 287 -14.53 -22.91 -9.14
CA PHE A 287 -13.90 -24.16 -8.69
C PHE A 287 -14.31 -24.60 -7.28
N GLU A 288 -15.21 -23.87 -6.60
CA GLU A 288 -15.59 -24.13 -5.19
C GLU A 288 -15.99 -25.59 -4.91
N ASN A 289 -16.62 -26.25 -5.89
CA ASN A 289 -17.17 -27.60 -5.76
C ASN A 289 -16.48 -28.64 -6.65
N GLU A 290 -15.29 -28.33 -7.17
CA GLU A 290 -14.56 -29.23 -8.08
C GLU A 290 -14.02 -30.47 -7.35
N VAL A 291 -13.67 -30.35 -6.07
CA VAL A 291 -13.12 -31.45 -5.28
C VAL A 291 -14.23 -32.28 -4.65
N LYS A 292 -14.39 -33.51 -5.17
CA LYS A 292 -15.46 -34.48 -4.82
C LYS A 292 -15.55 -34.87 -3.33
N SER A 293 -14.57 -34.54 -2.49
CA SER A 293 -14.64 -34.83 -1.05
C SER A 293 -15.82 -34.10 -0.36
N ARG A 294 -16.36 -33.04 -0.96
CA ARG A 294 -17.55 -32.33 -0.46
C ARG A 294 -18.88 -33.06 -0.69
N GLN A 295 -18.95 -34.05 -1.60
CA GLN A 295 -20.24 -34.68 -1.96
C GLN A 295 -20.72 -35.74 -0.97
N THR A 296 -19.87 -36.26 -0.09
CA THR A 296 -20.25 -37.34 0.85
C THR A 296 -20.62 -36.89 2.25
N ASP A 297 -20.32 -35.64 2.64
CA ASP A 297 -20.43 -35.18 4.03
C ASP A 297 -21.53 -34.11 4.26
N LEU A 298 -22.69 -34.27 3.62
CA LEU A 298 -23.92 -33.55 4.04
C LEU A 298 -24.54 -34.13 5.32
N ARG A 299 -23.75 -34.84 6.15
CA ARG A 299 -24.14 -35.21 7.51
C ARG A 299 -23.59 -34.16 8.46
N ASN A 300 -24.53 -33.36 8.94
CA ASN A 300 -24.34 -32.23 9.83
C ASN A 300 -24.06 -32.68 11.28
N ASP A 301 -23.09 -33.57 11.49
CA ASP A 301 -22.64 -33.97 12.82
C ASP A 301 -21.29 -33.30 13.11
N ASP A 302 -21.35 -32.20 13.87
CA ASP A 302 -20.20 -31.55 14.51
C ASP A 302 -19.74 -32.36 15.76
N ASP A 303 -19.83 -33.70 15.75
CA ASP A 303 -19.43 -34.55 16.87
C ASP A 303 -17.98 -35.01 16.67
N TRP A 304 -17.05 -34.26 17.26
CA TRP A 304 -15.66 -34.67 17.38
C TRP A 304 -15.54 -35.72 18.48
N GLU A 305 -15.52 -37.00 18.10
CA GLU A 305 -15.07 -38.06 19.00
C GLU A 305 -13.53 -38.10 19.00
N ASP A 306 -12.91 -37.90 20.17
CA ASP A 306 -11.49 -38.19 20.39
C ASP A 306 -11.26 -39.68 20.11
N GLU A 307 -10.25 -40.04 19.30
CA GLU A 307 -9.90 -41.45 19.12
C GLU A 307 -9.60 -42.08 20.49
N PRO A 308 -10.23 -43.22 20.82
CA PRO A 308 -9.99 -43.88 22.08
C PRO A 308 -8.52 -44.24 22.17
N THR A 309 -7.86 -43.70 23.20
CA THR A 309 -6.47 -44.00 23.53
C THR A 309 -6.29 -45.53 23.55
N ASP A 310 -5.48 -46.05 22.63
CA ASP A 310 -5.16 -47.48 22.59
C ASP A 310 -4.56 -47.90 23.95
N PRO A 311 -5.26 -48.75 24.74
CA PRO A 311 -4.83 -49.10 26.09
C PRO A 311 -3.52 -49.91 26.11
N ASP A 312 -3.06 -50.41 24.96
CA ASP A 312 -1.84 -51.24 24.86
C ASP A 312 -0.54 -50.43 24.71
N HIS A 313 -0.59 -49.10 24.60
CA HIS A 313 0.60 -48.24 24.48
C HIS A 313 0.59 -47.04 25.45
N PRO A 314 0.91 -47.24 26.75
CA PRO A 314 1.08 -46.16 27.71
C PRO A 314 2.40 -45.43 27.45
N GLY A 315 2.43 -44.60 26.40
CA GLY A 315 3.64 -43.86 26.02
C GLY A 315 3.65 -43.25 24.61
N ALA A 316 2.60 -43.43 23.79
CA ALA A 316 2.52 -42.73 22.52
C ALA A 316 2.39 -41.22 22.76
N PHE A 317 3.31 -40.44 22.18
CA PHE A 317 3.37 -38.98 22.32
C PHE A 317 2.02 -38.33 22.01
N THR A 318 1.29 -37.93 23.06
CA THR A 318 -0.01 -37.23 23.02
C THR A 318 0.05 -35.85 22.35
N CYS A 319 1.23 -35.44 21.89
CA CYS A 319 1.47 -34.22 21.13
C CYS A 319 0.86 -34.27 19.72
N ILE A 320 0.87 -35.43 19.06
CA ILE A 320 0.35 -35.60 17.69
C ILE A 320 -1.18 -35.52 17.68
N ASN A 321 -1.84 -36.16 18.64
CA ASN A 321 -3.30 -36.15 18.78
C ASN A 321 -3.84 -34.76 19.19
N ARG A 322 -3.00 -33.91 19.81
CA ARG A 322 -3.35 -32.52 20.17
C ARG A 322 -2.98 -31.50 19.09
N TRP A 323 -2.24 -31.89 18.05
CA TRP A 323 -1.79 -30.97 17.01
C TRP A 323 -2.93 -30.69 16.03
N ARG A 324 -3.84 -29.79 16.42
CA ARG A 324 -5.02 -29.39 15.64
C ARG A 324 -4.68 -28.82 14.25
N ASN A 325 -3.45 -28.34 14.04
CA ASN A 325 -3.01 -27.80 12.75
C ASN A 325 -2.78 -28.87 11.67
N THR A 326 -2.64 -30.16 12.02
CA THR A 326 -2.44 -31.27 11.06
C THR A 326 -3.70 -32.09 10.79
N GLY A 327 -4.84 -31.72 11.40
CA GLY A 327 -6.13 -32.32 11.05
C GLY A 327 -6.52 -32.03 9.59
N PRO A 328 -7.32 -32.89 8.94
CA PRO A 328 -7.72 -32.72 7.54
C PRO A 328 -8.38 -31.35 7.35
N ASP A 329 -7.95 -30.60 6.34
CA ASP A 329 -8.39 -29.21 6.10
C ASP A 329 -9.91 -29.11 5.90
N SER A 330 -10.57 -30.19 5.47
CA SER A 330 -12.04 -30.30 5.41
C SER A 330 -12.75 -30.10 6.75
N ARG A 331 -12.05 -30.28 7.87
CA ARG A 331 -12.57 -30.12 9.23
C ARG A 331 -12.19 -28.78 9.87
N LYS A 332 -11.32 -27.98 9.23
CA LYS A 332 -10.97 -26.64 9.68
C LYS A 332 -12.02 -25.65 9.19
N LYS A 333 -13.20 -25.66 9.82
CA LYS A 333 -14.22 -24.63 9.57
C LYS A 333 -13.67 -23.29 10.05
N MET A 334 -13.60 -22.35 9.12
CA MET A 334 -13.18 -20.99 9.37
C MET A 334 -14.28 -20.24 10.11
N PHE A 335 -13.92 -19.39 11.07
CA PHE A 335 -14.92 -18.57 11.76
C PHE A 335 -15.58 -17.62 10.75
N ALA A 336 -16.92 -17.65 10.69
CA ALA A 336 -17.75 -16.83 9.81
C ALA A 336 -17.65 -15.30 10.06
N VAL A 337 -16.76 -14.89 10.95
CA VAL A 337 -16.50 -13.50 11.31
C VAL A 337 -15.53 -12.80 10.35
N PHE A 338 -14.79 -13.57 9.55
CA PHE A 338 -13.82 -13.04 8.60
C PHE A 338 -14.44 -12.97 7.20
N GLN A 339 -14.21 -11.86 6.51
CA GLN A 339 -14.50 -11.71 5.08
C GLN A 339 -13.35 -12.27 4.23
N GLU A 340 -12.12 -12.10 4.70
CA GLU A 340 -10.92 -12.72 4.12
C GLU A 340 -10.14 -13.31 5.28
N SER A 341 -9.59 -14.49 5.08
CA SER A 341 -8.90 -15.27 6.10
C SER A 341 -7.39 -15.37 5.89
N GLY A 342 -6.95 -14.89 4.74
CA GLY A 342 -5.58 -15.01 4.33
C GLY A 342 -5.41 -14.66 2.86
N ILE A 343 -4.18 -14.89 2.41
CA ILE A 343 -3.82 -14.83 0.99
C ILE A 343 -3.22 -16.17 0.59
N PHE A 344 -3.51 -16.60 -0.62
CA PHE A 344 -2.94 -17.79 -1.23
C PHE A 344 -1.97 -17.36 -2.32
N ILE A 345 -0.75 -17.87 -2.30
CA ILE A 345 0.32 -17.48 -3.22
C ILE A 345 0.82 -18.70 -3.97
N ALA A 346 0.93 -18.59 -5.30
CA ALA A 346 1.64 -19.53 -6.13
C ALA A 346 3.00 -18.94 -6.54
N SER A 347 4.06 -19.72 -6.41
CA SER A 347 5.41 -19.34 -6.82
C SER A 347 6.11 -20.49 -7.55
N CYS A 348 7.00 -20.17 -8.49
CA CYS A 348 7.82 -21.20 -9.11
C CYS A 348 8.97 -21.62 -8.17
N ARG A 349 9.62 -22.76 -8.47
CA ARG A 349 10.80 -23.23 -7.70
C ARG A 349 11.94 -22.21 -7.58
N HIS A 350 12.02 -21.24 -8.49
CA HIS A 350 13.01 -20.15 -8.48
C HIS A 350 12.54 -18.91 -7.70
N ARG A 351 11.44 -19.02 -6.93
CA ARG A 351 10.88 -17.99 -6.04
C ARG A 351 10.31 -16.75 -6.75
N PHE A 352 9.95 -16.89 -8.02
CA PHE A 352 9.12 -15.88 -8.67
C PHE A 352 7.66 -16.11 -8.31
N VAL A 353 6.98 -15.07 -7.83
CA VAL A 353 5.53 -15.09 -7.60
C VAL A 353 4.85 -15.22 -8.97
N LEU A 354 3.93 -16.18 -9.08
CA LEU A 354 3.17 -16.43 -10.29
C LEU A 354 1.80 -15.80 -10.16
N LEU A 355 1.05 -16.13 -9.11
CA LEU A 355 -0.32 -15.70 -8.89
C LEU A 355 -0.58 -15.54 -7.39
N VAL A 356 -1.56 -14.71 -7.05
CA VAL A 356 -2.04 -14.45 -5.69
C VAL A 356 -3.56 -14.42 -5.74
N CYS A 357 -4.24 -14.95 -4.73
CA CYS A 357 -5.67 -14.74 -4.53
C CYS A 357 -5.98 -14.63 -3.04
N ASP A 358 -7.11 -14.02 -2.73
CA ASP A 358 -7.60 -14.00 -1.36
C ASP A 358 -8.19 -15.36 -0.98
N MET A 359 -8.09 -15.67 0.31
CA MET A 359 -8.78 -16.81 0.91
C MET A 359 -10.07 -16.30 1.55
N ILE A 360 -11.21 -16.59 0.92
CA ILE A 360 -12.54 -16.08 1.31
C ILE A 360 -13.32 -17.15 2.08
#